data_AF-A0A976QL77-F1
#
_entry.id   AF-A0A976QL77-F1
#
_cell.length_a   1.000
_cell.length_b   1.000
_cell.length_c   1.000
_cell.angle_alpha   90.00
_cell.angle_beta   90.00
_cell.angle_gamma   90.00
#
_symmetry.space_group_name_H-M   'P 1'
#
loop_
_entity.id
_entity.type
_entity.pdbx_description
1 polymer ?
#
loop_
_entity_poly.entity_id
_entity_poly.type
_entity_poly.pdbx_seq_one_letter_code
_entity_poly.pdbx_strand_id
1 'polypeptide(L)'
;MKQKITNSKVLLPSVFILLICLGVCLANGTATGEKASLIIYAAEKSNHPIPRNITGKFCEHLFFNITNGMDAQILRNPTFSDYPFRTGQESPDGVATFHYERQQIENNIRNSAGRWGWPDSEIDALVKSRNEAMACFWTKLGPVEASPDTGPNGGRAQRVHMHAAGQGIAQWTWLPLHRIRQYEFEMWVRSPDLDTLKVSFFGPDGMAVCAEKSISGVTATWQKLEGRLVIPDNLPEDKAYKFAILADKPGQFVIERILLRPADHINGADPDVIRLLRESHLPILRWPGGNFVSSYHWRDGVGPIEKRPTLPNYAWGQQENNFFGTDEFIAFCRAVDCEPMICLNAGNGTVTEAAQWLEYCNGSVETPMGKLRASNGHPQPYNVRHWEIGNEL
;
A
#
# COMPACT_ATOMS: atom_id res chain seq x y z
N MET A 1 2.91 -47.85 -32.15
CA MET A 1 2.42 -48.94 -31.28
C MET A 1 1.40 -48.36 -30.31
N LYS A 2 0.15 -48.86 -30.31
CA LYS A 2 -0.89 -48.42 -29.36
C LYS A 2 -0.54 -48.94 -27.96
N GLN A 3 -0.25 -48.06 -27.02
CA GLN A 3 -0.16 -48.42 -25.60
C GLN A 3 -1.47 -48.06 -24.89
N LYS A 4 -2.14 -49.09 -24.37
CA LYS A 4 -3.24 -48.99 -23.41
C LYS A 4 -2.60 -48.65 -22.06
N ILE A 5 -2.89 -47.47 -21.51
CA ILE A 5 -2.43 -47.11 -20.17
C ILE A 5 -3.43 -47.66 -19.15
N THR A 6 -3.08 -48.80 -18.55
CA THR A 6 -3.70 -49.30 -17.32
C THR A 6 -2.77 -48.98 -16.16
N ASN A 7 -3.27 -48.20 -15.20
CA ASN A 7 -2.70 -47.93 -13.87
C ASN A 7 -1.21 -47.53 -13.81
N SER A 8 -0.94 -46.24 -13.79
CA SER A 8 0.28 -45.70 -13.18
C SER A 8 0.00 -44.36 -12.52
N LYS A 9 0.25 -44.30 -11.21
CA LYS A 9 0.28 -43.12 -10.35
C LYS A 9 1.38 -42.13 -10.83
N VAL A 10 1.09 -41.34 -11.86
CA VAL A 10 1.77 -40.06 -12.13
C VAL A 10 0.74 -39.16 -12.82
N LEU A 11 -0.15 -38.56 -12.03
CA LEU A 11 -0.97 -37.46 -12.52
C LEU A 11 -0.08 -36.23 -12.56
N LEU A 12 0.46 -35.93 -13.74
CA LEU A 12 0.98 -34.59 -14.01
C LEU A 12 -0.19 -33.59 -13.82
N PRO A 13 -0.02 -32.53 -13.02
CA PRO A 13 -1.07 -31.52 -12.75
C PRO A 13 -1.70 -30.95 -14.03
N SER A 14 -0.94 -30.95 -15.13
CA SER A 14 -1.32 -30.46 -16.46
C SER A 14 -2.51 -31.21 -17.10
N VAL A 15 -2.76 -32.47 -16.74
CA VAL A 15 -3.83 -33.29 -17.35
C VAL A 15 -5.19 -33.05 -16.67
N PHE A 16 -5.19 -32.56 -15.43
CA PHE A 16 -6.41 -32.37 -14.64
C PHE A 16 -7.27 -31.19 -15.12
N ILE A 17 -6.63 -30.12 -15.60
CA ILE A 17 -7.33 -28.89 -16.03
C ILE A 17 -8.17 -29.14 -17.29
N LEU A 18 -7.74 -30.03 -18.19
CA LEU A 18 -8.45 -30.30 -19.44
C LEU A 18 -9.73 -31.14 -19.27
N LEU A 19 -9.77 -32.00 -18.24
CA LEU A 19 -10.94 -32.84 -17.95
C LEU A 19 -12.13 -32.03 -17.42
N ILE A 20 -11.90 -30.87 -16.81
CA ILE A 20 -12.95 -30.00 -16.26
C ILE A 20 -13.74 -29.32 -17.38
N CYS A 21 -13.09 -28.90 -18.48
CA CYS A 21 -13.78 -28.30 -19.62
C CYS A 21 -14.70 -29.28 -20.36
N LEU A 22 -14.37 -30.57 -20.39
CA LEU A 22 -15.20 -31.62 -21.02
C LEU A 22 -16.45 -31.96 -20.20
N GLY A 23 -16.42 -31.78 -18.88
CA GLY A 23 -17.58 -32.04 -18.00
C GLY A 23 -18.74 -31.06 -18.20
N VAL A 24 -18.45 -29.82 -18.61
CA VAL A 24 -19.48 -28.76 -18.77
C VAL A 24 -20.31 -28.94 -20.04
N CYS A 25 -19.78 -29.55 -21.09
CA CYS A 25 -20.53 -29.82 -22.33
C CYS A 25 -21.56 -30.95 -22.20
N LEU A 26 -21.46 -31.81 -21.19
CA LEU A 26 -22.33 -32.98 -21.00
C LEU A 26 -23.64 -32.67 -20.27
N ALA A 27 -23.84 -31.45 -19.75
CA ALA A 27 -24.96 -31.14 -18.87
C ALA A 27 -26.26 -30.70 -19.58
N ASN A 28 -26.22 -30.29 -20.86
CA ASN A 28 -27.36 -29.60 -21.49
C ASN A 28 -27.77 -30.11 -22.90
N GLY A 29 -27.37 -31.32 -23.31
CA GLY A 29 -27.76 -31.87 -24.61
C GLY A 29 -28.09 -33.36 -24.55
N THR A 30 -29.05 -33.80 -25.38
CA THR A 30 -29.28 -35.23 -25.63
C THR A 30 -28.00 -35.86 -26.17
N ALA A 31 -27.51 -36.94 -25.54
CA ALA A 31 -26.29 -37.62 -25.98
C ALA A 31 -26.48 -38.16 -27.41
N THR A 32 -25.89 -37.49 -28.41
CA THR A 32 -26.08 -37.78 -29.85
C THR A 32 -25.35 -39.04 -30.33
N GLY A 33 -24.69 -39.80 -29.46
CA GLY A 33 -23.89 -40.98 -29.85
C GLY A 33 -22.62 -40.64 -30.65
N GLU A 34 -22.35 -39.36 -30.90
CA GLU A 34 -21.15 -38.90 -31.59
C GLU A 34 -19.92 -39.01 -30.68
N LYS A 35 -18.85 -39.61 -31.20
CA LYS A 35 -17.59 -39.80 -30.47
C LYS A 35 -16.61 -38.70 -30.86
N ALA A 36 -16.24 -37.84 -29.90
CA ALA A 36 -15.07 -36.99 -30.02
C ALA A 36 -13.80 -37.75 -29.61
N SER A 37 -12.67 -37.48 -30.25
CA SER A 37 -11.36 -38.00 -29.88
C SER A 37 -10.38 -36.84 -29.66
N LEU A 38 -9.63 -36.87 -28.56
CA LEU A 38 -8.53 -35.96 -28.28
C LEU A 38 -7.21 -36.71 -28.45
N ILE A 39 -6.35 -36.24 -29.35
CA ILE A 39 -5.02 -36.80 -29.59
C ILE A 39 -3.99 -35.80 -29.05
N ILE A 40 -3.16 -36.23 -28.09
CA ILE A 40 -2.11 -35.40 -27.47
C ILE A 40 -0.74 -35.91 -27.93
N TYR A 41 0.01 -35.06 -28.62
CA TYR A 41 1.37 -35.36 -29.07
C TYR A 41 2.41 -34.98 -28.00
N ALA A 42 2.43 -35.69 -26.88
CA ALA A 42 3.25 -35.33 -25.72
C ALA A 42 4.78 -35.43 -25.94
N ALA A 43 5.22 -36.17 -26.96
CA ALA A 43 6.64 -36.35 -27.30
C ALA A 43 7.12 -35.44 -28.44
N GLU A 44 6.21 -34.71 -29.08
CA GLU A 44 6.53 -33.83 -30.20
C GLU A 44 6.72 -32.40 -29.69
N LYS A 45 7.92 -31.84 -29.87
CA LYS A 45 8.17 -30.46 -29.51
C LYS A 45 7.56 -29.55 -30.58
N SER A 46 6.64 -28.68 -30.16
CA SER A 46 6.07 -27.66 -31.05
C SER A 46 7.16 -26.68 -31.52
N ASN A 47 7.08 -26.26 -32.78
CA ASN A 47 7.88 -25.14 -33.32
C ASN A 47 7.43 -23.77 -32.78
N HIS A 48 6.30 -23.73 -32.05
CA HIS A 48 5.78 -22.55 -31.38
C HIS A 48 6.04 -22.68 -29.88
N PRO A 49 7.16 -22.12 -29.36
CA PRO A 49 7.40 -22.11 -27.92
C PRO A 49 6.33 -21.26 -27.22
N ILE A 50 5.89 -21.71 -26.05
CA ILE A 50 4.99 -20.93 -25.20
C ILE A 50 5.80 -19.76 -24.63
N PRO A 51 5.40 -18.48 -24.86
CA PRO A 51 6.12 -17.34 -24.31
C PRO A 51 6.14 -17.36 -22.79
N ARG A 52 7.27 -16.99 -22.17
CA ARG A 52 7.39 -16.91 -20.70
C ARG A 52 6.36 -15.96 -20.09
N ASN A 53 6.01 -14.90 -20.81
CA ASN A 53 5.05 -13.86 -20.42
C ASN A 53 3.61 -14.15 -20.88
N ILE A 54 3.26 -15.39 -21.24
CA ILE A 54 1.87 -15.76 -21.53
C ILE A 54 0.96 -15.61 -20.29
N THR A 55 1.55 -15.70 -19.11
CA THR A 55 0.90 -15.35 -17.84
C THR A 55 1.53 -14.08 -17.31
N GLY A 56 0.81 -13.38 -16.45
CA GLY A 56 1.28 -12.18 -15.78
C GLY A 56 0.27 -11.78 -14.71
N LYS A 57 0.63 -10.76 -13.93
CA LYS A 57 -0.29 -10.12 -13.00
C LYS A 57 -0.35 -8.63 -13.31
N PHE A 58 -1.45 -8.06 -12.85
CA PHE A 58 -1.70 -6.65 -12.88
C PHE A 58 -1.93 -6.18 -11.45
N CYS A 59 -1.38 -5.01 -11.12
CA CYS A 59 -1.66 -4.30 -9.89
C CYS A 59 -1.86 -2.81 -10.16
N GLU A 60 -2.66 -2.21 -9.29
CA GLU A 60 -2.89 -0.78 -9.20
C GLU A 60 -3.15 -0.41 -7.76
N HIS A 61 -3.25 0.90 -7.50
CA HIS A 61 -3.58 1.48 -6.20
C HIS A 61 -5.08 1.27 -5.88
N LEU A 62 -5.51 0.01 -5.84
CA LEU A 62 -6.88 -0.43 -5.57
C LEU A 62 -6.94 -1.04 -4.17
N PHE A 63 -7.81 -0.49 -3.34
CA PHE A 63 -8.05 -0.95 -1.96
C PHE A 63 -6.75 -1.14 -1.15
N PHE A 64 -6.35 -2.40 -0.91
CA PHE A 64 -5.19 -2.79 -0.11
C PHE A 64 -4.12 -3.49 -0.94
N ASN A 65 -4.17 -3.36 -2.26
CA ASN A 65 -3.22 -4.02 -3.13
C ASN A 65 -1.82 -3.41 -2.97
N ILE A 66 -1.73 -2.08 -2.97
CA ILE A 66 -0.48 -1.34 -2.73
C ILE A 66 -0.37 -0.95 -1.25
N THR A 67 -1.16 0.04 -0.81
CA THR A 67 -1.17 0.52 0.58
C THR A 67 -1.73 -0.54 1.52
N ASN A 68 -0.98 -0.89 2.58
CA ASN A 68 -1.29 -2.01 3.48
C ASN A 68 -1.34 -3.39 2.76
N GLY A 69 -0.58 -3.53 1.67
CA GLY A 69 -0.42 -4.76 0.90
C GLY A 69 1.02 -4.92 0.43
N MET A 70 1.32 -4.45 -0.80
CA MET A 70 2.69 -4.45 -1.34
C MET A 70 3.63 -3.48 -0.60
N ASP A 71 3.15 -2.30 -0.19
CA ASP A 71 3.90 -1.38 0.70
C ASP A 71 3.80 -1.88 2.15
N ALA A 72 4.93 -1.99 2.84
CA ALA A 72 5.03 -2.48 4.21
C ALA A 72 4.61 -1.44 5.27
N GLN A 73 4.22 -0.22 4.87
CA GLN A 73 3.61 0.75 5.77
C GLN A 73 2.36 0.17 6.45
N ILE A 74 2.36 0.21 7.78
CA ILE A 74 1.32 -0.35 8.63
C ILE A 74 0.19 0.65 8.91
N LEU A 75 0.50 1.93 9.09
CA LEU A 75 -0.46 2.91 9.57
C LEU A 75 -1.47 3.28 8.48
N ARG A 76 -2.73 3.48 8.90
CA ARG A 76 -3.76 4.12 8.08
C ARG A 76 -3.64 5.63 8.21
N ASN A 77 -3.86 6.33 7.10
CA ASN A 77 -3.71 7.78 7.02
C ASN A 77 -2.39 8.29 7.64
N PRO A 78 -1.24 7.76 7.20
CA PRO A 78 0.05 8.09 7.79
C PRO A 78 0.45 9.56 7.59
N THR A 79 -0.17 10.27 6.64
CA THR A 79 0.09 11.69 6.30
C THR A 79 -0.90 12.65 6.94
N PHE A 80 -1.79 12.16 7.81
CA PHE A 80 -2.84 12.97 8.45
C PHE A 80 -3.70 13.76 7.46
N SER A 81 -3.74 13.34 6.19
CA SER A 81 -4.48 14.04 5.15
C SER A 81 -5.97 14.02 5.42
N ASP A 82 -6.69 14.90 4.73
CA ASP A 82 -8.12 14.70 4.58
C ASP A 82 -8.35 13.34 3.93
N TYR A 83 -9.36 12.64 4.43
CA TYR A 83 -9.61 11.26 4.05
C TYR A 83 -10.90 11.18 3.24
N PRO A 84 -10.81 10.96 1.93
CA PRO A 84 -11.99 10.86 1.10
C PRO A 84 -12.67 9.50 1.30
N PHE A 85 -14.00 9.52 1.41
CA PHE A 85 -14.83 8.32 1.44
C PHE A 85 -15.74 8.30 0.22
N ARG A 86 -15.62 7.25 -0.61
CA ARG A 86 -16.45 7.07 -1.81
C ARG A 86 -17.94 7.02 -1.47
N THR A 87 -18.79 7.62 -2.31
CA THR A 87 -20.26 7.48 -2.22
C THR A 87 -20.81 6.19 -2.86
N GLY A 88 -19.97 5.49 -3.62
CA GLY A 88 -20.38 4.41 -4.52
C GLY A 88 -20.76 4.89 -5.94
N GLN A 89 -21.04 6.18 -6.13
CA GLN A 89 -21.35 6.78 -7.43
C GLN A 89 -20.08 7.25 -8.15
N GLU A 90 -20.14 7.28 -9.48
CA GLU A 90 -19.10 7.77 -10.38
C GLU A 90 -19.65 8.93 -11.23
N SER A 91 -18.79 9.88 -11.57
CA SER A 91 -19.11 10.89 -12.58
C SER A 91 -19.22 10.25 -13.97
N PRO A 92 -19.80 10.93 -14.97
CA PRO A 92 -19.79 10.45 -16.35
C PRO A 92 -18.40 10.12 -16.91
N ASP A 93 -17.36 10.77 -16.37
CA ASP A 93 -15.96 10.57 -16.75
C ASP A 93 -15.29 9.43 -15.95
N GLY A 94 -16.07 8.62 -15.21
CA GLY A 94 -15.56 7.49 -14.43
C GLY A 94 -14.85 7.88 -13.13
N VAL A 95 -15.01 9.13 -12.67
CA VAL A 95 -14.37 9.62 -11.44
C VAL A 95 -15.24 9.32 -10.23
N ALA A 96 -14.66 8.63 -9.24
CA ALA A 96 -15.26 8.39 -7.95
C ALA A 96 -15.72 9.70 -7.29
N THR A 97 -16.96 9.70 -6.79
CA THR A 97 -17.48 10.83 -6.01
C THR A 97 -17.34 10.56 -4.51
N PHE A 98 -17.26 11.61 -3.70
CA PHE A 98 -16.91 11.54 -2.29
C PHE A 98 -17.97 12.13 -1.38
N HIS A 99 -18.12 11.55 -0.18
CA HIS A 99 -18.98 12.09 0.86
C HIS A 99 -18.39 13.36 1.47
N TYR A 100 -19.25 14.36 1.65
CA TYR A 100 -18.97 15.56 2.44
C TYR A 100 -19.87 15.62 3.68
N GLU A 101 -20.95 14.82 3.71
CA GLU A 101 -21.87 14.76 4.82
C GLU A 101 -21.21 14.09 6.03
N ARG A 102 -21.18 14.82 7.14
CA ARG A 102 -20.59 14.34 8.39
C ARG A 102 -21.12 12.96 8.79
N GLN A 103 -22.43 12.75 8.76
CA GLN A 103 -23.05 11.48 9.14
C GLN A 103 -22.60 10.30 8.26
N GLN A 104 -22.42 10.50 6.94
CA GLN A 104 -21.96 9.45 6.05
C GLN A 104 -20.50 9.08 6.31
N ILE A 105 -19.67 10.08 6.61
CA ILE A 105 -18.27 9.87 6.99
C ILE A 105 -18.18 9.09 8.32
N GLU A 106 -18.99 9.46 9.30
CA GLU A 106 -19.06 8.74 10.58
C GLU A 106 -19.48 7.28 10.38
N ASN A 107 -20.49 7.01 9.55
CA ASN A 107 -20.91 5.65 9.21
C ASN A 107 -19.80 4.86 8.53
N ASN A 108 -19.07 5.46 7.59
CA ASN A 108 -17.94 4.82 6.91
C ASN A 108 -16.81 4.46 7.88
N ILE A 109 -16.49 5.36 8.83
CA ILE A 109 -15.51 5.08 9.89
C ILE A 109 -15.98 3.89 10.73
N ARG A 110 -17.23 3.90 11.22
CA ARG A 110 -17.81 2.80 12.02
C ARG A 110 -17.75 1.46 11.30
N ASN A 111 -18.15 1.45 10.03
CA ASN A 111 -18.22 0.23 9.22
C ASN A 111 -16.84 -0.36 8.88
N SER A 112 -15.78 0.44 8.95
CA SER A 112 -14.42 0.00 8.60
C SER A 112 -13.49 -0.18 9.81
N ALA A 113 -13.76 0.46 10.95
CA ALA A 113 -12.87 0.48 12.11
C ALA A 113 -12.47 -0.92 12.59
N GLY A 114 -13.42 -1.86 12.70
CA GLY A 114 -13.13 -3.23 13.14
C GLY A 114 -12.15 -3.97 12.22
N ARG A 115 -12.20 -3.75 10.90
CA ARG A 115 -11.21 -4.30 9.94
C ARG A 115 -9.79 -3.83 10.27
N TRP A 116 -9.66 -2.61 10.79
CA TRP A 116 -8.39 -1.98 11.16
C TRP A 116 -7.95 -2.28 12.60
N GLY A 117 -8.64 -3.18 13.29
CA GLY A 117 -8.26 -3.62 14.63
C GLY A 117 -8.78 -2.72 15.76
N TRP A 118 -9.68 -1.78 15.46
CA TRP A 118 -10.33 -0.99 16.50
C TRP A 118 -11.30 -1.88 17.30
N PRO A 119 -11.20 -1.92 18.64
CA PRO A 119 -12.20 -2.59 19.46
C PRO A 119 -13.51 -1.80 19.43
N ASP A 120 -14.65 -2.50 19.48
CA ASP A 120 -15.99 -1.89 19.43
C ASP A 120 -16.16 -0.78 20.47
N SER A 121 -15.55 -0.95 21.66
CA SER A 121 -15.58 0.02 22.75
C SER A 121 -14.86 1.35 22.46
N GLU A 122 -13.98 1.41 21.46
CA GLU A 122 -13.24 2.63 21.09
C GLU A 122 -13.73 3.28 19.78
N ILE A 123 -14.66 2.67 19.05
CA ILE A 123 -15.15 3.21 17.78
C ILE A 123 -15.82 4.58 17.97
N ASP A 124 -16.62 4.75 19.02
CA ASP A 124 -17.23 6.05 19.33
C ASP A 124 -16.19 7.13 19.63
N ALA A 125 -15.10 6.77 20.33
CA ALA A 125 -14.00 7.68 20.61
C ALA A 125 -13.23 8.08 19.34
N LEU A 126 -13.05 7.16 18.39
CA LEU A 126 -12.49 7.44 17.08
C LEU A 126 -13.35 8.44 16.30
N VAL A 127 -14.67 8.18 16.21
CA VAL A 127 -15.61 9.07 15.53
C VAL A 127 -15.64 10.45 16.17
N LYS A 128 -15.69 10.50 17.51
CA LYS A 128 -15.61 11.74 18.28
C LYS A 128 -14.31 12.50 17.99
N SER A 129 -13.16 11.83 18.00
CA SER A 129 -11.86 12.45 17.72
C SER A 129 -11.83 13.08 16.34
N ARG A 130 -12.29 12.38 15.29
CA ARG A 130 -12.40 12.93 13.94
C ARG A 130 -13.24 14.20 13.90
N ASN A 131 -14.35 14.18 14.62
CA ASN A 131 -15.28 15.30 14.72
C ASN A 131 -14.72 16.49 15.50
N GLU A 132 -13.73 16.24 16.34
CA GLU A 132 -12.95 17.22 17.10
C GLU A 132 -11.61 17.51 16.39
N ALA A 133 -11.65 17.55 15.05
CA ALA A 133 -10.58 17.95 14.14
C ALA A 133 -9.32 17.06 14.12
N MET A 134 -9.38 15.84 14.65
CA MET A 134 -8.36 14.82 14.41
C MET A 134 -8.46 14.28 12.97
N ALA A 135 -7.33 13.94 12.35
CA ALA A 135 -7.30 13.23 11.08
C ALA A 135 -8.03 11.88 11.17
N CYS A 136 -8.65 11.42 10.08
CA CYS A 136 -9.38 10.14 10.09
C CYS A 136 -8.42 8.98 10.43
N PHE A 137 -8.94 7.99 11.16
CA PHE A 137 -8.21 6.82 11.69
C PHE A 137 -7.17 7.11 12.78
N TRP A 138 -7.12 8.34 13.29
CA TRP A 138 -6.40 8.70 14.51
C TRP A 138 -7.39 9.06 15.62
N THR A 139 -7.10 8.66 16.85
CA THR A 139 -7.86 9.02 18.05
C THR A 139 -7.01 9.82 19.02
N LYS A 140 -7.68 10.62 19.86
CA LYS A 140 -7.05 11.34 20.96
C LYS A 140 -6.85 10.40 22.15
N LEU A 141 -5.69 10.49 22.79
CA LEU A 141 -5.36 9.74 23.99
C LEU A 141 -5.28 10.72 25.18
N GLY A 142 -6.34 10.72 26.00
CA GLY A 142 -6.54 11.68 27.09
C GLY A 142 -7.28 12.96 26.65
N PRO A 143 -7.48 13.93 27.57
CA PRO A 143 -8.08 15.22 27.26
C PRO A 143 -7.10 16.06 26.45
N VAL A 144 -7.16 15.89 25.14
CA VAL A 144 -6.28 16.53 24.15
C VAL A 144 -7.13 17.41 23.23
N GLU A 145 -6.57 18.53 22.82
CA GLU A 145 -7.10 19.37 21.74
C GLU A 145 -6.36 19.08 20.45
N ALA A 146 -7.09 19.02 19.34
CA ALA A 146 -6.54 18.71 18.03
C ALA A 146 -7.05 19.73 17.01
N SER A 147 -6.20 20.12 16.07
CA SER A 147 -6.56 20.98 14.96
C SER A 147 -5.67 20.73 13.74
N PRO A 148 -6.15 20.97 12.51
CA PRO A 148 -5.29 20.91 11.34
C PRO A 148 -4.19 21.98 11.40
N ASP A 149 -3.08 21.67 10.76
CA ASP A 149 -1.97 22.57 10.46
C ASP A 149 -1.46 22.24 9.05
N THR A 150 -0.38 22.89 8.62
CA THR A 150 0.23 22.69 7.30
C THR A 150 1.62 22.08 7.44
N GLY A 151 1.92 21.07 6.61
CA GLY A 151 3.21 20.44 6.53
C GLY A 151 4.33 21.34 5.96
N PRO A 152 5.62 20.96 6.11
CA PRO A 152 6.74 21.75 5.59
C PRO A 152 6.76 21.86 4.06
N ASN A 153 6.15 20.90 3.36
CA ASN A 153 6.08 20.84 1.89
C ASN A 153 4.64 21.03 1.37
N GLY A 154 3.78 21.67 2.16
CA GLY A 154 2.34 21.70 1.93
C GLY A 154 1.62 20.47 2.51
N GLY A 155 0.35 20.29 2.14
CA GLY A 155 -0.49 19.23 2.69
C GLY A 155 -0.91 19.49 4.14
N ARG A 156 -1.76 18.59 4.66
CA ARG A 156 -2.28 18.67 6.03
C ARG A 156 -1.26 18.09 7.02
N ALA A 157 -1.09 18.77 8.13
CA ALA A 157 -0.45 18.27 9.34
C ALA A 157 -1.47 18.28 10.49
N GLN A 158 -1.13 17.61 11.58
CA GLN A 158 -1.96 17.52 12.78
C GLN A 158 -1.28 18.24 13.94
N ARG A 159 -1.88 19.33 14.42
CA ARG A 159 -1.54 19.93 15.71
C ARG A 159 -2.25 19.17 16.83
N VAL A 160 -1.52 18.93 17.91
CA VAL A 160 -1.97 18.24 19.11
C VAL A 160 -1.50 19.03 20.32
N HIS A 161 -2.42 19.39 21.21
CA HIS A 161 -2.14 20.11 22.46
C HIS A 161 -2.54 19.23 23.65
N MET A 162 -1.54 18.94 24.49
CA MET A 162 -1.63 18.08 25.66
C MET A 162 -1.58 18.93 26.92
N HIS A 163 -2.39 18.58 27.92
CA HIS A 163 -2.46 19.26 29.21
C HIS A 163 -1.75 18.51 30.35
N ALA A 164 -1.28 17.28 30.10
CA ALA A 164 -0.52 16.48 31.05
C ALA A 164 0.38 15.47 30.33
N ALA A 165 1.35 14.92 31.08
CA ALA A 165 2.16 13.79 30.64
C ALA A 165 1.31 12.56 30.29
N GLY A 166 1.76 11.77 29.32
CA GLY A 166 1.09 10.54 28.88
C GLY A 166 -0.10 10.77 27.96
N GLN A 167 -0.38 12.01 27.54
CA GLN A 167 -1.42 12.35 26.58
C GLN A 167 -0.86 12.46 25.16
N GLY A 168 -1.72 12.31 24.16
CA GLY A 168 -1.33 12.52 22.76
C GLY A 168 -2.33 11.92 21.77
N ILE A 169 -1.82 11.20 20.77
CA ILE A 169 -2.63 10.60 19.71
C ILE A 169 -2.29 9.13 19.53
N ALA A 170 -3.25 8.36 19.04
CA ALA A 170 -3.09 6.93 18.85
C ALA A 170 -3.88 6.39 17.64
N GLN A 171 -3.52 5.19 17.21
CA GLN A 171 -4.21 4.43 16.19
C GLN A 171 -4.08 2.93 16.50
N TRP A 172 -5.19 2.20 16.37
CA TRP A 172 -5.17 0.74 16.39
C TRP A 172 -4.73 0.18 15.05
N THR A 173 -3.92 -0.88 15.08
CA THR A 173 -3.45 -1.55 13.87
C THR A 173 -3.08 -3.01 14.10
N TRP A 174 -3.10 -3.79 13.03
CA TRP A 174 -2.59 -5.16 13.00
C TRP A 174 -1.10 -5.14 12.71
N LEU A 175 -0.36 -6.00 13.41
CA LEU A 175 1.08 -6.15 13.26
C LEU A 175 1.39 -7.54 12.67
N PRO A 176 2.32 -7.67 11.70
CA PRO A 176 2.70 -8.96 11.12
C PRO A 176 3.64 -9.75 12.06
N LEU A 177 3.17 -10.02 13.28
CA LEU A 177 3.98 -10.63 14.35
C LEU A 177 4.36 -12.08 14.08
N HIS A 178 3.69 -12.75 13.12
CA HIS A 178 4.08 -14.07 12.60
C HIS A 178 5.45 -14.06 11.92
N ARG A 179 5.93 -12.87 11.53
CA ARG A 179 7.18 -12.66 10.80
C ARG A 179 8.24 -11.99 11.66
N ILE A 180 7.88 -10.86 12.27
CA ILE A 180 8.84 -10.01 12.96
C ILE A 180 8.16 -9.19 14.06
N ARG A 181 8.93 -8.92 15.11
CA ARG A 181 8.48 -8.11 16.27
C ARG A 181 9.22 -6.77 16.41
N GLN A 182 10.20 -6.51 15.54
CA GLN A 182 10.93 -5.26 15.48
C GLN A 182 10.33 -4.36 14.39
N TYR A 183 10.11 -3.09 14.74
CA TYR A 183 9.52 -2.08 13.87
C TYR A 183 10.38 -0.83 13.85
N GLU A 184 10.47 -0.22 12.67
CA GLU A 184 11.14 1.05 12.45
C GLU A 184 10.08 2.12 12.21
N PHE A 185 10.29 3.30 12.78
CA PHE A 185 9.44 4.43 12.50
C PHE A 185 10.24 5.67 12.11
N GLU A 186 9.62 6.50 11.30
CA GLU A 186 10.08 7.83 10.92
C GLU A 186 8.91 8.80 11.08
N MET A 187 9.14 9.95 11.70
CA MET A 187 8.11 10.97 11.88
C MET A 187 8.66 12.37 11.62
N TRP A 188 7.82 13.22 11.02
CA TRP A 188 8.14 14.61 10.75
C TRP A 188 7.36 15.46 11.73
N VAL A 189 8.08 16.12 12.64
CA VAL A 189 7.47 16.79 13.78
C VAL A 189 8.17 18.10 14.11
N ARG A 190 7.42 19.03 14.69
CA ARG A 190 7.94 20.24 15.36
C ARG A 190 7.16 20.52 16.63
N SER A 191 7.80 21.16 17.60
CA SER A 191 7.16 21.65 18.81
C SER A 191 7.91 22.87 19.37
N PRO A 192 7.20 23.93 19.76
CA PRO A 192 7.81 25.02 20.52
C PRO A 192 8.01 24.69 22.01
N ASP A 193 7.30 23.69 22.54
CA ASP A 193 7.19 23.43 24.00
C ASP A 193 7.90 22.15 24.44
N LEU A 194 8.06 21.21 23.51
CA LEU A 194 8.56 19.86 23.75
C LEU A 194 9.93 19.68 23.10
N ASP A 195 10.83 19.09 23.86
CA ASP A 195 12.16 18.64 23.43
C ASP A 195 12.18 17.13 23.12
N THR A 196 11.19 16.41 23.65
CA THR A 196 11.08 14.96 23.64
C THR A 196 9.63 14.53 23.38
N LEU A 197 9.46 13.44 22.63
CA LEU A 197 8.20 12.71 22.50
C LEU A 197 8.43 11.23 22.78
N LYS A 198 7.38 10.51 23.16
CA LYS A 198 7.39 9.06 23.32
C LYS A 198 6.59 8.43 22.19
N VAL A 199 7.20 7.45 21.54
CA VAL A 199 6.51 6.58 20.58
C VAL A 199 6.31 5.23 21.26
N SER A 200 5.07 4.79 21.36
CA SER A 200 4.72 3.62 22.18
C SER A 200 3.74 2.71 21.47
N PHE A 201 3.85 1.41 21.74
CA PHE A 201 2.78 0.46 21.53
C PHE A 201 2.16 0.11 22.87
N PHE A 202 0.83 0.11 22.92
CA PHE A 202 0.06 -0.54 23.95
C PHE A 202 -0.29 -1.96 23.49
N GLY A 203 -0.37 -2.88 24.45
CA GLY A 203 -0.78 -4.25 24.21
C GLY A 203 -2.24 -4.36 23.73
N PRO A 204 -2.70 -5.59 23.46
CA PRO A 204 -4.06 -5.84 22.94
C PRO A 204 -5.20 -5.38 23.85
N ASP A 205 -4.92 -5.17 25.15
CA ASP A 205 -5.88 -4.59 26.09
C ASP A 205 -6.08 -3.08 25.92
N GLY A 206 -5.20 -2.42 25.14
CA GLY A 206 -5.20 -0.98 24.93
C GLY A 206 -4.76 -0.17 26.15
N MET A 207 -4.33 -0.79 27.24
CA MET A 207 -4.05 -0.12 28.52
C MET A 207 -2.58 -0.20 28.91
N ALA A 208 -1.96 -1.38 28.79
CA ALA A 208 -0.56 -1.57 29.17
C ALA A 208 0.38 -1.20 28.01
N VAL A 209 1.36 -0.33 28.26
CA VAL A 209 2.45 -0.09 27.30
C VAL A 209 3.32 -1.33 27.21
N CYS A 210 3.50 -1.87 26.00
CA CYS A 210 4.29 -3.08 25.75
C CYS A 210 5.63 -2.80 25.05
N ALA A 211 5.75 -1.67 24.35
CA ALA A 211 7.00 -1.19 23.78
C ALA A 211 7.00 0.35 23.81
N GLU A 212 8.12 0.98 24.11
CA GLU A 212 8.23 2.43 24.15
C GLU A 212 9.64 2.89 23.75
N LYS A 213 9.70 4.02 23.05
CA LYS A 213 10.92 4.73 22.71
C LYS A 213 10.73 6.22 22.95
N SER A 214 11.52 6.79 23.85
CA SER A 214 11.68 8.23 23.95
C SER A 214 12.58 8.74 22.81
N ILE A 215 12.13 9.79 22.14
CA ILE A 215 12.79 10.45 21.02
C ILE A 215 13.01 11.91 21.38
N SER A 216 14.27 12.26 21.60
CA SER A 216 14.74 13.64 21.82
C SER A 216 15.02 14.35 20.50
N GLY A 217 15.20 15.67 20.55
CA GLY A 217 15.57 16.48 19.38
C GLY A 217 14.36 17.10 18.67
N VAL A 218 13.21 17.10 19.32
CA VAL A 218 12.07 17.90 18.88
C VAL A 218 12.41 19.37 19.07
N THR A 219 12.20 20.19 18.04
CA THR A 219 12.48 21.62 18.08
C THR A 219 11.33 22.41 17.46
N ALA A 220 11.39 23.74 17.55
CA ALA A 220 10.39 24.62 16.94
C ALA A 220 10.35 24.53 15.40
N THR A 221 11.39 23.99 14.77
CA THR A 221 11.44 23.76 13.32
C THR A 221 11.18 22.28 13.01
N TRP A 222 10.75 21.99 11.78
CA TRP A 222 10.49 20.63 11.34
C TRP A 222 11.76 19.77 11.39
N GLN A 223 11.65 18.64 12.07
CA GLN A 223 12.70 17.62 12.14
C GLN A 223 12.12 16.29 11.65
N LYS A 224 12.95 15.53 10.93
CA LYS A 224 12.73 14.10 10.74
C LYS A 224 13.35 13.38 11.95
N LEU A 225 12.54 12.63 12.68
CA LEU A 225 12.97 11.83 13.81
C LEU A 225 12.66 10.37 13.55
N GLU A 226 13.55 9.48 13.96
CA GLU A 226 13.46 8.05 13.67
C GLU A 226 13.81 7.19 14.88
N GLY A 227 13.31 5.97 14.88
CA GLY A 227 13.54 5.06 15.98
C GLY A 227 13.07 3.65 15.69
N ARG A 228 13.26 2.79 16.69
CA ARG A 228 12.87 1.38 16.66
C ARG A 228 12.10 1.00 17.91
N LEU A 229 11.14 0.10 17.72
CA LEU A 229 10.33 -0.51 18.77
C LEU A 229 10.41 -2.04 18.62
N VAL A 230 10.35 -2.75 19.73
CA VAL A 230 10.33 -4.22 19.76
C VAL A 230 9.16 -4.68 20.60
N ILE A 231 8.25 -5.43 19.99
CA ILE A 231 7.12 -6.05 20.69
C ILE A 231 7.63 -7.31 21.43
N PRO A 232 7.34 -7.48 22.73
CA PRO A 232 7.74 -8.66 23.48
C PRO A 232 7.22 -9.98 22.87
N ASP A 233 8.04 -11.04 22.93
CA ASP A 233 7.73 -12.36 22.34
C ASP A 233 6.51 -13.06 22.97
N ASN A 234 6.19 -12.75 24.22
CA ASN A 234 5.09 -13.37 24.96
C ASN A 234 3.70 -12.81 24.60
N LEU A 235 3.62 -11.79 23.75
CA LEU A 235 2.35 -11.18 23.34
C LEU A 235 1.77 -11.83 22.08
N PRO A 236 0.43 -11.94 21.98
CA PRO A 236 -0.24 -12.70 20.93
C PRO A 236 -0.08 -12.09 19.54
N GLU A 237 0.03 -12.95 18.53
CA GLU A 237 0.29 -12.54 17.14
C GLU A 237 -0.98 -12.16 16.37
N ASP A 238 -2.13 -12.68 16.82
CA ASP A 238 -3.44 -12.59 16.16
C ASP A 238 -4.33 -11.48 16.76
N LYS A 239 -3.71 -10.42 17.29
CA LYS A 239 -4.39 -9.28 17.91
C LYS A 239 -3.92 -7.96 17.34
N ALA A 240 -4.81 -6.97 17.37
CA ALA A 240 -4.46 -5.60 17.10
C ALA A 240 -3.74 -4.97 18.31
N TYR A 241 -2.89 -4.00 18.03
CA TYR A 241 -2.12 -3.22 18.99
C TYR A 241 -2.39 -1.74 18.77
N LYS A 242 -2.26 -0.93 19.83
CA LYS A 242 -2.46 0.52 19.73
C LYS A 242 -1.12 1.23 19.68
N PHE A 243 -0.80 1.79 18.52
CA PHE A 243 0.36 2.67 18.31
C PHE A 243 0.03 4.09 18.78
N ALA A 244 0.95 4.75 19.48
CA ALA A 244 0.72 6.07 20.04
C ALA A 244 1.95 6.99 20.00
N ILE A 245 1.69 8.28 19.87
CA ILE A 245 2.65 9.36 20.08
C ILE A 245 2.20 10.14 21.31
N LEU A 246 3.04 10.19 22.34
CA LEU A 246 2.72 10.75 23.66
C LEU A 246 3.71 11.84 24.04
N ALA A 247 3.22 12.85 24.76
CA ALA A 247 4.05 13.85 25.42
C ALA A 247 4.45 13.40 26.83
N ASP A 248 5.63 13.81 27.29
CA ASP A 248 6.10 13.58 28.66
C ASP A 248 5.73 14.73 29.62
N LYS A 249 5.22 15.85 29.09
CA LYS A 249 4.76 17.04 29.82
C LYS A 249 3.67 17.79 29.02
N PRO A 250 2.95 18.74 29.64
CA PRO A 250 2.03 19.62 28.91
C PRO A 250 2.73 20.42 27.82
N GLY A 251 2.04 20.71 26.72
CA GLY A 251 2.57 21.44 25.57
C GLY A 251 1.89 21.00 24.26
N GLN A 252 2.34 21.54 23.13
CA GLN A 252 1.83 21.12 21.81
C GLN A 252 2.92 20.61 20.89
N PHE A 253 2.58 19.70 19.99
CA PHE A 253 3.40 19.40 18.80
C PHE A 253 2.55 19.46 17.54
N VAL A 254 3.23 19.55 16.39
CA VAL A 254 2.64 19.43 15.07
C VAL A 254 3.37 18.32 14.33
N ILE A 255 2.61 17.36 13.83
CA ILE A 255 3.13 16.19 13.13
C ILE A 255 2.53 16.11 11.72
N GLU A 256 3.36 15.86 10.71
CA GLU A 256 2.90 15.83 9.32
C GLU A 256 2.78 14.40 8.78
N ARG A 257 3.69 13.50 9.14
CA ARG A 257 3.52 12.08 8.83
C ARG A 257 4.22 11.18 9.81
N ILE A 258 3.80 9.92 9.79
CA ILE A 258 4.46 8.82 10.46
C ILE A 258 4.57 7.63 9.50
N LEU A 259 5.80 7.19 9.25
CA LEU A 259 6.09 5.90 8.65
C LEU A 259 6.31 4.89 9.76
N LEU A 260 5.67 3.73 9.67
CA LEU A 260 5.87 2.62 10.59
C LEU A 260 5.94 1.34 9.74
N ARG A 261 7.11 0.70 9.72
CA ARG A 261 7.34 -0.50 8.92
C ARG A 261 7.93 -1.62 9.78
N PRO A 262 7.58 -2.88 9.50
CA PRO A 262 8.33 -4.03 10.00
C PRO A 262 9.80 -3.93 9.58
N ALA A 263 10.74 -4.21 10.49
CA ALA A 263 12.17 -4.07 10.20
C ALA A 263 12.71 -5.09 9.18
N ASP A 264 11.91 -6.08 8.78
CA ASP A 264 12.25 -7.07 7.74
C ASP A 264 11.83 -6.61 6.33
N HIS A 265 11.28 -5.41 6.17
CA HIS A 265 10.82 -4.92 4.88
C HIS A 265 11.93 -4.95 3.82
N ILE A 266 11.58 -5.21 2.55
CA ILE A 266 12.54 -5.22 1.44
C ILE A 266 12.33 -3.93 0.64
N ASN A 267 13.21 -2.94 0.81
CA ASN A 267 13.10 -1.63 0.15
C ASN A 267 11.72 -0.95 0.35
N GLY A 268 11.16 -1.07 1.55
CA GLY A 268 9.84 -0.55 1.90
C GLY A 268 8.67 -1.47 1.55
N ALA A 269 8.90 -2.59 0.86
CA ALA A 269 7.86 -3.52 0.47
C ALA A 269 7.70 -4.71 1.43
N ASP A 270 6.50 -5.31 1.44
CA ASP A 270 6.16 -6.44 2.27
C ASP A 270 6.85 -7.75 1.78
N PRO A 271 7.69 -8.38 2.62
CA PRO A 271 8.39 -9.62 2.28
C PRO A 271 7.50 -10.82 1.96
N ASP A 272 6.33 -10.96 2.59
CA ASP A 272 5.43 -12.08 2.29
C ASP A 272 4.82 -11.93 0.90
N VAL A 273 4.42 -10.72 0.52
CA VAL A 273 3.90 -10.46 -0.83
C VAL A 273 4.99 -10.75 -1.88
N ILE A 274 6.22 -10.30 -1.65
CA ILE A 274 7.36 -10.61 -2.53
C ILE A 274 7.57 -12.12 -2.64
N ARG A 275 7.61 -12.83 -1.51
CA ARG A 275 7.82 -14.27 -1.46
C ARG A 275 6.72 -15.02 -2.22
N LEU A 276 5.44 -14.72 -1.97
CA LEU A 276 4.31 -15.37 -2.63
C LEU A 276 4.31 -15.14 -4.14
N LEU A 277 4.65 -13.93 -4.61
CA LEU A 277 4.76 -13.66 -6.04
C LEU A 277 5.97 -14.36 -6.68
N ARG A 278 7.11 -14.41 -5.99
CA ARG A 278 8.30 -15.15 -6.46
C ARG A 278 8.03 -16.65 -6.56
N GLU A 279 7.40 -17.24 -5.54
CA GLU A 279 6.98 -18.65 -5.51
C GLU A 279 5.98 -18.98 -6.62
N SER A 280 5.17 -17.99 -7.05
CA SER A 280 4.27 -18.15 -8.20
C SER A 280 4.99 -18.09 -9.57
N HIS A 281 6.30 -17.88 -9.59
CA HIS A 281 7.11 -17.68 -10.79
C HIS A 281 6.56 -16.59 -11.71
N LEU A 282 6.11 -15.48 -11.11
CA LEU A 282 5.51 -14.38 -11.83
C LEU A 282 6.50 -13.83 -12.88
N PRO A 283 6.17 -13.88 -14.19
CA PRO A 283 7.13 -13.42 -15.20
C PRO A 283 7.08 -11.91 -15.43
N ILE A 284 5.90 -11.29 -15.30
CA ILE A 284 5.69 -9.87 -15.57
C ILE A 284 4.59 -9.31 -14.66
N LEU A 285 4.79 -8.07 -14.19
CA LEU A 285 3.83 -7.32 -13.38
C LEU A 285 3.51 -5.98 -14.03
N ARG A 286 2.23 -5.72 -14.29
CA ARG A 286 1.71 -4.46 -14.86
C ARG A 286 1.29 -3.49 -13.73
N TRP A 287 1.72 -2.24 -13.79
CA TRP A 287 1.43 -1.13 -12.85
C TRP A 287 1.58 0.23 -13.57
N PRO A 288 1.01 1.36 -13.11
CA PRO A 288 0.06 1.57 -12.01
C PRO A 288 -1.39 1.37 -12.45
N GLY A 289 -1.59 0.59 -13.51
CA GLY A 289 -2.74 0.58 -14.44
C GLY A 289 -4.14 0.44 -13.85
N GLY A 290 -5.03 -0.14 -14.65
CA GLY A 290 -6.46 -0.09 -14.37
C GLY A 290 -6.93 1.36 -14.39
N ASN A 291 -8.01 1.65 -13.69
CA ASN A 291 -8.60 2.98 -13.75
C ASN A 291 -7.74 4.04 -13.06
N PHE A 292 -6.86 3.64 -12.13
CA PHE A 292 -6.00 4.57 -11.41
C PHE A 292 -5.06 5.36 -12.34
N VAL A 293 -4.47 4.71 -13.35
CA VAL A 293 -3.48 5.33 -14.24
C VAL A 293 -4.03 6.51 -15.04
N SER A 294 -5.33 6.54 -15.34
CA SER A 294 -5.97 7.59 -16.13
C SER A 294 -5.94 8.97 -15.48
N SER A 295 -5.59 9.04 -14.19
CA SER A 295 -5.40 10.27 -13.41
C SER A 295 -4.07 10.32 -12.66
N TYR A 296 -3.18 9.37 -12.90
CA TYR A 296 -1.89 9.28 -12.21
C TYR A 296 -0.82 10.12 -12.90
N HIS A 297 -0.15 10.97 -12.12
CA HIS A 297 1.00 11.74 -12.59
C HIS A 297 2.28 11.18 -11.96
N TRP A 298 3.14 10.55 -12.76
CA TRP A 298 4.28 9.77 -12.24
C TRP A 298 5.27 10.57 -11.38
N ARG A 299 5.33 11.89 -11.60
CA ARG A 299 6.16 12.81 -10.83
C ARG A 299 5.73 12.90 -9.36
N ASP A 300 4.47 12.62 -9.06
CA ASP A 300 3.95 12.62 -7.69
C ASP A 300 4.51 11.43 -6.88
N GLY A 301 4.91 10.36 -7.56
CA GLY A 301 5.44 9.12 -6.97
C GLY A 301 6.97 8.97 -6.99
N VAL A 302 7.75 10.03 -7.20
CA VAL A 302 9.22 9.93 -7.21
C VAL A 302 9.88 10.98 -6.31
N GLY A 303 11.13 10.72 -5.93
CA GLY A 303 11.89 11.60 -5.05
C GLY A 303 11.57 11.42 -3.57
N PRO A 304 12.04 12.33 -2.70
CA PRO A 304 11.89 12.19 -1.25
C PRO A 304 10.42 12.09 -0.85
N ILE A 305 10.09 11.04 -0.09
CA ILE A 305 8.70 10.72 0.32
C ILE A 305 8.05 11.95 0.99
N GLU A 306 8.79 12.72 1.80
CA GLU A 306 8.30 13.91 2.48
C GLU A 306 7.84 15.06 1.57
N LYS A 307 8.16 14.98 0.27
CA LYS A 307 7.75 15.97 -0.74
C LYS A 307 6.66 15.44 -1.68
N ARG A 308 6.31 14.16 -1.59
CA ARG A 308 5.27 13.54 -2.42
C ARG A 308 3.88 13.96 -1.90
N PRO A 309 2.94 14.33 -2.78
CA PRO A 309 1.61 14.75 -2.36
C PRO A 309 0.77 13.54 -1.94
N THR A 310 -0.16 13.76 -1.00
CA THR A 310 -1.29 12.84 -0.77
C THR A 310 -2.50 13.37 -1.51
N LEU A 311 -3.07 12.56 -2.41
CA LEU A 311 -4.16 12.95 -3.31
C LEU A 311 -5.37 12.01 -3.13
N PRO A 312 -6.59 12.44 -3.48
CA PRO A 312 -7.69 11.50 -3.64
C PRO A 312 -7.39 10.50 -4.76
N ASN A 313 -7.63 9.23 -4.49
CA ASN A 313 -7.69 8.20 -5.51
C ASN A 313 -9.03 8.30 -6.23
N TYR A 314 -9.00 8.96 -7.39
CA TYR A 314 -10.18 9.26 -8.20
C TYR A 314 -10.82 8.03 -8.85
N ALA A 315 -10.14 6.88 -8.88
CA ALA A 315 -10.73 5.63 -9.37
C ALA A 315 -11.46 4.85 -8.26
N TRP A 316 -10.87 4.78 -7.06
CA TRP A 316 -11.30 3.81 -6.04
C TRP A 316 -11.76 4.43 -4.71
N GLY A 317 -11.69 5.75 -4.58
CA GLY A 317 -12.43 6.44 -3.53
C GLY A 317 -11.79 6.40 -2.13
N GLN A 318 -10.45 6.49 -2.08
CA GLN A 318 -9.60 6.51 -0.87
C GLN A 318 -8.50 7.56 -1.04
N GLN A 319 -7.63 7.77 -0.05
CA GLN A 319 -6.41 8.57 -0.27
C GLN A 319 -5.33 7.73 -1.00
N GLU A 320 -4.47 8.41 -1.75
CA GLU A 320 -3.23 7.91 -2.32
C GLU A 320 -2.07 8.74 -1.76
N ASN A 321 -1.14 8.11 -1.04
CA ASN A 321 -0.04 8.79 -0.36
C ASN A 321 1.25 8.87 -1.21
N ASN A 322 1.27 8.19 -2.35
CA ASN A 322 2.39 8.11 -3.29
C ASN A 322 3.70 7.59 -2.67
N PHE A 323 3.63 6.85 -1.56
CA PHE A 323 4.81 6.23 -0.95
C PHE A 323 5.38 5.10 -1.80
N PHE A 324 4.51 4.45 -2.57
CA PHE A 324 4.88 3.43 -3.54
C PHE A 324 4.71 4.03 -4.94
N GLY A 325 5.80 4.49 -5.54
CA GLY A 325 5.79 5.02 -6.90
C GLY A 325 6.77 4.28 -7.80
N THR A 326 7.36 5.00 -8.76
CA THR A 326 8.17 4.37 -9.82
C THR A 326 9.37 3.61 -9.24
N ASP A 327 10.10 4.25 -8.33
CA ASP A 327 11.35 3.70 -7.80
C ASP A 327 11.07 2.45 -6.92
N GLU A 328 10.02 2.53 -6.09
CA GLU A 328 9.58 1.41 -5.26
C GLU A 328 9.00 0.26 -6.09
N PHE A 329 8.22 0.54 -7.14
CA PHE A 329 7.70 -0.48 -8.05
C PHE A 329 8.81 -1.24 -8.77
N ILE A 330 9.84 -0.54 -9.26
CA ILE A 330 10.99 -1.20 -9.90
C ILE A 330 11.78 -2.03 -8.89
N ALA A 331 12.01 -1.52 -7.68
CA ALA A 331 12.67 -2.27 -6.61
C ALA A 331 11.86 -3.53 -6.24
N PHE A 332 10.53 -3.43 -6.20
CA PHE A 332 9.61 -4.53 -5.95
C PHE A 332 9.71 -5.62 -7.03
N CYS A 333 9.61 -5.27 -8.31
CA CYS A 333 9.71 -6.23 -9.42
C CYS A 333 11.06 -6.98 -9.40
N ARG A 334 12.16 -6.27 -9.11
CA ARG A 334 13.49 -6.87 -8.93
C ARG A 334 13.54 -7.83 -7.75
N ALA A 335 12.88 -7.50 -6.64
CA ALA A 335 12.77 -8.40 -5.51
C ALA A 335 11.92 -9.63 -5.86
N VAL A 336 10.84 -9.49 -6.62
CA VAL A 336 10.01 -10.63 -7.06
C VAL A 336 10.71 -11.50 -8.10
N ASP A 337 11.72 -10.99 -8.81
CA ASP A 337 12.32 -11.59 -10.01
C ASP A 337 11.33 -11.64 -11.19
N CYS A 338 10.62 -10.53 -11.42
CA CYS A 338 9.71 -10.35 -12.55
C CYS A 338 10.04 -9.09 -13.37
N GLU A 339 9.60 -9.07 -14.63
CA GLU A 339 9.72 -7.90 -15.50
C GLU A 339 8.67 -6.84 -15.12
N PRO A 340 9.05 -5.55 -15.02
CA PRO A 340 8.11 -4.47 -14.86
C PRO A 340 7.44 -4.12 -16.20
N MET A 341 6.12 -3.93 -16.17
CA MET A 341 5.35 -3.33 -17.25
C MET A 341 4.69 -2.05 -16.75
N ILE A 342 5.03 -0.91 -17.36
CA ILE A 342 4.52 0.40 -16.95
C ILE A 342 3.40 0.85 -17.89
N CYS A 343 2.24 1.15 -17.32
CA CYS A 343 1.12 1.77 -18.03
C CYS A 343 1.25 3.29 -17.96
N LEU A 344 1.19 3.94 -19.11
CA LEU A 344 1.26 5.39 -19.25
C LEU A 344 -0.15 5.99 -19.12
N ASN A 345 -0.24 7.14 -18.45
CA ASN A 345 -1.48 7.91 -18.37
C ASN A 345 -1.81 8.52 -19.74
N ALA A 346 -2.84 7.97 -20.38
CA ALA A 346 -3.44 8.53 -21.59
C ALA A 346 -4.88 9.03 -21.37
N GLY A 347 -5.31 9.15 -20.10
CA GLY A 347 -6.60 9.74 -19.73
C GLY A 347 -6.50 11.26 -19.68
N ASN A 348 -5.89 11.78 -18.61
CA ASN A 348 -5.65 13.22 -18.45
C ASN A 348 -4.15 13.63 -18.53
N GLY A 349 -3.26 12.67 -18.78
CA GLY A 349 -1.83 12.89 -18.95
C GLY A 349 -1.44 13.49 -20.31
N THR A 350 -0.16 13.83 -20.48
CA THR A 350 0.37 14.38 -21.74
C THR A 350 1.43 13.48 -22.39
N VAL A 351 1.61 13.61 -23.70
CA VAL A 351 2.69 12.92 -24.43
C VAL A 351 4.06 13.29 -23.85
N THR A 352 4.25 14.56 -23.47
CA THR A 352 5.49 15.04 -22.83
C THR A 352 5.73 14.35 -21.49
N GLU A 353 4.70 14.23 -20.66
CA GLU A 353 4.76 13.53 -19.38
C GLU A 353 5.15 12.05 -19.55
N ALA A 354 4.52 11.37 -20.51
CA ALA A 354 4.83 9.97 -20.83
C ALA A 354 6.27 9.80 -21.34
N ALA A 355 6.74 10.67 -22.24
CA ALA A 355 8.11 10.63 -22.76
C ALA A 355 9.15 10.88 -21.64
N GLN A 356 8.85 11.81 -20.73
CA GLN A 356 9.70 12.08 -19.58
C GLN A 356 9.74 10.89 -18.61
N TRP A 357 8.65 10.15 -18.44
CA TRP A 357 8.67 8.95 -17.60
C TRP A 357 9.54 7.85 -18.20
N LEU A 358 9.46 7.66 -19.53
CA LEU A 358 10.34 6.74 -20.25
C LEU A 358 11.81 7.14 -20.09
N GLU A 359 12.14 8.42 -20.23
CA GLU A 359 13.49 8.93 -20.00
C GLU A 359 13.93 8.80 -18.53
N TYR A 360 13.03 9.01 -17.56
CA TYR A 360 13.31 8.79 -16.15
C TYR A 360 13.70 7.34 -15.90
N CYS A 361 12.97 6.39 -16.47
CA CYS A 361 13.25 4.97 -16.30
C CYS A 361 14.52 4.52 -17.04
N ASN A 362 14.78 5.02 -18.24
CA ASN A 362 15.77 4.40 -19.15
C ASN A 362 16.93 5.32 -19.58
N GLY A 363 16.83 6.63 -19.36
CA GLY A 363 17.86 7.60 -19.73
C GLY A 363 19.15 7.48 -18.91
N SER A 364 20.27 7.87 -19.49
CA SER A 364 21.55 7.99 -18.78
C SER A 364 21.53 9.17 -17.80
N VAL A 365 22.49 9.23 -16.89
CA VAL A 365 22.62 10.34 -15.92
C VAL A 365 22.89 11.71 -16.57
N GLU A 366 23.20 11.74 -17.86
CA GLU A 366 23.41 12.96 -18.65
C GLU A 366 22.11 13.54 -19.21
N THR A 367 21.03 12.76 -19.25
CA THR A 367 19.73 13.24 -19.72
C THR A 367 18.96 13.93 -18.59
N PRO A 368 18.04 14.87 -18.88
CA PRO A 368 17.31 15.59 -17.83
C PRO A 368 16.61 14.66 -16.83
N MET A 369 15.85 13.67 -17.29
CA MET A 369 15.14 12.77 -16.38
C MET A 369 16.02 11.66 -15.80
N GLY A 370 17.07 11.23 -16.50
CA GLY A 370 18.04 10.29 -15.93
C GLY A 370 18.87 10.92 -14.80
N LYS A 371 19.19 12.23 -14.90
CA LYS A 371 19.78 13.01 -13.80
C LYS A 371 18.83 13.13 -12.61
N LEU A 372 17.53 13.35 -12.86
CA LEU A 372 16.51 13.38 -11.79
C LEU A 372 16.47 12.03 -11.06
N ARG A 373 16.38 10.91 -11.78
CA ARG A 373 16.43 9.55 -11.22
C ARG A 373 17.71 9.33 -10.39
N ALA A 374 18.86 9.74 -10.91
CA ALA A 374 20.13 9.66 -10.19
C ALA A 374 20.12 10.49 -8.89
N SER A 375 19.58 11.71 -8.92
CA SER A 375 19.45 12.56 -7.73
C SER A 375 18.49 12.00 -6.68
N ASN A 376 17.52 11.18 -7.10
CA ASN A 376 16.63 10.43 -6.22
C ASN A 376 17.29 9.16 -5.64
N GLY A 377 18.58 8.91 -5.91
CA GLY A 377 19.32 7.78 -5.37
C GLY A 377 19.47 6.58 -6.31
N HIS A 378 18.99 6.69 -7.56
CA HIS A 378 18.94 5.58 -8.51
C HIS A 378 19.72 5.90 -9.80
N PRO A 379 21.07 5.91 -9.76
CA PRO A 379 21.88 6.37 -10.89
C PRO A 379 21.76 5.47 -12.13
N GLN A 380 21.62 4.15 -11.94
CA GLN A 380 21.55 3.20 -13.04
C GLN A 380 20.16 3.20 -13.71
N PRO A 381 20.08 3.18 -15.05
CA PRO A 381 18.83 2.97 -15.77
C PRO A 381 18.10 1.71 -15.29
N TYR A 382 16.78 1.79 -15.24
CA TYR A 382 15.91 0.67 -14.87
C TYR A 382 15.74 -0.34 -15.99
N ASN A 383 15.93 0.07 -17.25
CA ASN A 383 15.81 -0.77 -18.44
C ASN A 383 14.41 -1.39 -18.59
N VAL A 384 13.36 -0.59 -18.31
CA VAL A 384 11.95 -1.01 -18.50
C VAL A 384 11.68 -1.21 -19.98
N ARG A 385 11.25 -2.42 -20.35
CA ARG A 385 11.01 -2.83 -21.74
C ARG A 385 9.54 -2.87 -22.13
N HIS A 386 8.67 -3.12 -21.17
CA HIS A 386 7.25 -3.28 -21.39
C HIS A 386 6.51 -2.00 -21.00
N TRP A 387 5.89 -1.37 -21.99
CA TRP A 387 5.12 -0.14 -21.84
C TRP A 387 3.74 -0.32 -22.46
N GLU A 388 2.73 0.19 -21.78
CA GLU A 388 1.36 0.25 -22.25
C GLU A 388 0.92 1.70 -22.33
N ILE A 389 0.10 2.03 -23.32
CA ILE A 389 -0.36 3.40 -23.57
C ILE A 389 -1.85 3.45 -23.28
N GLY A 390 -2.21 4.04 -22.14
CA GLY A 390 -3.59 4.16 -21.69
C GLY A 390 -4.17 2.87 -21.11
N ASN A 391 -5.32 3.01 -20.46
CA ASN A 391 -6.12 1.92 -19.92
C ASN A 391 -7.59 2.22 -20.19
N GLU A 392 -8.29 1.27 -20.83
CA GLU A 392 -9.76 1.34 -21.03
C GLU A 392 -10.25 2.69 -21.60
N LEU A 393 -9.56 3.18 -22.65
CA LEU A 393 -9.87 4.44 -23.34
C LEU A 393 -11.20 4.43 -24.10
#